data_AF-A0A4V1XWM7-F1
#
_entry.id   AF-A0A4V1XWM7-F1
#
_cell.length_a   1.000
_cell.length_b   1.000
_cell.length_c   1.000
_cell.angle_alpha   90.00
_cell.angle_beta   90.00
_cell.angle_gamma   90.00
#
_symmetry.space_group_name_H-M   'P 1'
#
loop_
_entity.id
_entity.type
_entity.pdbx_description
1 polymer ?
#
loop_
_entity_poly.entity_id
_entity_poly.type
_entity_poly.pdbx_seq_one_letter_code
_entity_poly.pdbx_strand_id
1 'polypeptide(L)'
;MVLVPVSQAFCRDSTLPVCNVLSGNGGQDGRWGGCRLQGIAVGNGQRLGNLGSIVLCAIAIAAFTGVHIGMITATTWILMLNAIVGYQILEDGTSLSVGMMMISGGILLIGAGYITLDTGYTWTGYWSSSLNPPYRNIALYVLYQLAPLIFLVAFYVLEAILVLRVLGEVRPMIYLTGAAVLFAIGQIFNYVISRYICDGTAGKIDGSLFQTLFTLLAVVVIWMFWSSITEDDWPVSTGPTGYP
;
A
#
# COMPACT_ATOMS: atom_id res chain seq x y z
N MET A 1 51.53 -10.46 -15.73
CA MET A 1 50.42 -9.63 -15.23
C MET A 1 49.14 -10.39 -15.55
N VAL A 2 48.55 -11.08 -14.57
CA VAL A 2 47.35 -11.91 -14.80
C VAL A 2 46.15 -10.97 -14.85
N LEU A 3 45.48 -10.89 -16.01
CA LEU A 3 44.23 -10.17 -16.17
C LEU A 3 43.15 -10.87 -15.34
N VAL A 4 42.91 -10.37 -14.13
CA VAL A 4 41.75 -10.76 -13.34
C VAL A 4 40.52 -10.18 -14.04
N PRO A 5 39.54 -11.01 -14.46
CA PRO A 5 38.32 -10.50 -15.08
C PRO A 5 37.62 -9.51 -14.14
N VAL A 6 37.04 -8.44 -14.68
CA VAL A 6 36.45 -7.33 -13.90
C VAL A 6 35.44 -7.83 -12.86
N SER A 7 34.67 -8.87 -13.18
CA SER A 7 33.75 -9.53 -12.25
C SER A 7 34.42 -10.12 -11.00
N GLN A 8 35.63 -10.65 -11.14
CA GLN A 8 36.41 -11.19 -10.02
C GLN A 8 37.04 -10.09 -9.17
N ALA A 9 37.46 -8.97 -9.76
CA ALA A 9 37.91 -7.80 -8.99
C ALA A 9 36.73 -7.17 -8.21
N PHE A 10 35.57 -7.05 -8.84
CA PHE A 10 34.36 -6.56 -8.20
C PHE A 10 33.95 -7.42 -6.99
N CYS A 11 33.92 -8.75 -7.15
CA CYS A 11 33.54 -9.65 -6.06
C CYS A 11 34.65 -9.91 -5.03
N ARG A 12 35.90 -9.53 -5.30
CA ARG A 12 36.98 -9.50 -4.30
C ARG A 12 36.82 -8.32 -3.34
N ASP A 13 36.45 -7.17 -3.89
CA ASP A 13 36.43 -5.89 -3.16
C ASP A 13 35.00 -5.47 -2.74
N SER A 14 33.98 -6.27 -3.02
CA SER A 14 32.57 -6.00 -2.70
C SER A 14 31.94 -7.05 -1.80
N THR A 15 31.15 -6.60 -0.83
CA THR A 15 30.36 -7.43 0.09
C THR A 15 28.90 -7.60 -0.36
N LEU A 16 28.58 -7.17 -1.59
CA LEU A 16 27.23 -7.19 -2.11
C LEU A 16 26.72 -8.63 -2.34
N PRO A 17 25.41 -8.88 -2.13
CA PRO A 17 24.80 -10.19 -2.33
C PRO A 17 24.80 -10.64 -3.80
N VAL A 18 25.02 -9.74 -4.76
CA VAL A 18 25.11 -10.07 -6.20
C VAL A 18 26.20 -11.10 -6.51
N CYS A 19 27.28 -11.15 -5.73
CA CYS A 19 28.35 -12.13 -5.91
C CYS A 19 27.91 -13.58 -5.58
N ASN A 20 26.80 -13.75 -4.88
CA ASN A 20 26.19 -15.07 -4.62
C ASN A 20 25.62 -15.71 -5.89
N VAL A 21 25.19 -14.89 -6.86
CA VAL A 21 24.68 -15.34 -8.17
C VAL A 21 25.83 -15.74 -9.10
N LEU A 22 27.01 -15.15 -8.91
CA LEU A 22 28.19 -15.38 -9.75
C LEU A 22 29.05 -16.57 -9.27
N SER A 23 28.82 -17.07 -8.06
CA SER A 23 29.42 -18.31 -7.56
C SER A 23 28.64 -19.53 -8.05
N GLY A 24 29.37 -20.53 -8.57
CA GLY A 24 28.77 -21.80 -9.01
C GLY A 24 28.08 -22.60 -7.89
N ASN A 25 28.30 -22.23 -6.63
CA ASN A 25 27.74 -22.93 -5.47
C ASN A 25 26.73 -22.07 -4.68
N GLY A 26 26.31 -20.91 -5.21
CA GLY A 26 25.36 -20.03 -4.51
C GLY A 26 25.89 -19.49 -3.18
N GLY A 27 27.22 -19.34 -3.06
CA GLY A 27 27.92 -18.78 -1.90
C GLY A 27 28.79 -17.57 -2.30
N GLN A 28 29.48 -16.94 -1.35
CA GLN A 28 30.56 -15.99 -1.68
C GLN A 28 31.87 -16.69 -2.10
N ASP A 29 31.83 -18.02 -2.17
CA ASP A 29 32.94 -18.92 -2.41
C ASP A 29 33.21 -18.94 -3.92
N GLY A 30 34.13 -18.10 -4.39
CA GLY A 30 34.59 -18.15 -5.76
C GLY A 30 36.07 -17.81 -5.89
N ARG A 31 36.57 -17.89 -7.13
CA ARG A 31 38.00 -17.84 -7.47
C ARG A 31 38.66 -16.46 -7.26
N TRP A 32 37.92 -15.51 -6.67
CA TRP A 32 38.28 -14.09 -6.49
C TRP A 32 38.99 -13.77 -5.17
N GLY A 33 39.16 -14.72 -4.24
CA GLY A 33 40.09 -14.58 -3.10
C GLY A 33 39.72 -13.53 -2.04
N GLY A 34 38.44 -13.14 -1.93
CA GLY A 34 37.94 -12.18 -0.95
C GLY A 34 37.73 -12.76 0.45
N CYS A 35 37.61 -11.89 1.46
CA CYS A 35 37.29 -12.28 2.84
C CYS A 35 35.83 -12.76 2.95
N ARG A 36 35.62 -14.03 3.31
CA ARG A 36 34.28 -14.60 3.50
C ARG A 36 33.66 -14.04 4.78
N LEU A 37 32.60 -13.25 4.64
CA LEU A 37 31.82 -12.78 5.79
C LEU A 37 31.07 -13.97 6.43
N GLN A 38 31.70 -14.58 7.42
CA GLN A 38 31.05 -15.53 8.32
C GLN A 38 30.19 -14.71 9.27
N GLY A 39 28.91 -14.52 8.96
CA GLY A 39 28.02 -13.81 9.88
C GLY A 39 27.55 -14.69 11.05
N ILE A 40 26.36 -14.42 11.60
CA ILE A 40 25.91 -15.00 12.88
C ILE A 40 25.56 -16.49 12.72
N ALA A 41 25.95 -17.31 13.70
CA ALA A 41 25.57 -18.73 13.76
C ALA A 41 24.12 -18.89 14.22
N VAL A 42 23.30 -19.59 13.44
CA VAL A 42 21.86 -19.79 13.72
C VAL A 42 21.57 -21.15 14.37
N GLY A 43 22.60 -22.01 14.52
CA GLY A 43 22.47 -23.39 15.00
C GLY A 43 22.65 -24.41 13.86
N ASN A 44 22.85 -25.68 14.20
CA ASN A 44 23.13 -26.79 13.25
C ASN A 44 24.27 -26.53 12.25
N GLY A 45 25.28 -25.74 12.64
CA GLY A 45 26.41 -25.39 11.78
C GLY A 45 26.10 -24.38 10.67
N GLN A 46 24.87 -23.85 10.60
CA GLN A 46 24.48 -22.84 9.62
C GLN A 46 24.88 -21.42 10.08
N ARG A 47 25.32 -20.60 9.12
CA ARG A 47 25.75 -19.22 9.35
C ARG A 47 25.02 -18.28 8.39
N LEU A 48 24.44 -17.21 8.93
CA LEU A 48 23.83 -16.14 8.13
C LEU A 48 24.93 -15.19 7.65
N GLY A 49 25.29 -15.25 6.38
CA GLY A 49 26.15 -14.24 5.76
C GLY A 49 25.43 -12.90 5.56
N ASN A 50 26.20 -11.83 5.35
CA ASN A 50 25.69 -10.52 4.92
C ASN A 50 24.70 -9.82 5.86
N LEU A 51 25.04 -9.75 7.15
CA LEU A 51 24.24 -9.10 8.19
C LEU A 51 23.85 -7.64 7.85
N GLY A 52 24.74 -6.90 7.19
CA GLY A 52 24.48 -5.52 6.75
C GLY A 52 23.30 -5.42 5.79
N SER A 53 23.20 -6.33 4.81
CA SER A 53 22.05 -6.38 3.90
C SER A 53 20.74 -6.72 4.61
N ILE A 54 20.79 -7.65 5.58
CA ILE A 54 19.62 -8.06 6.37
C ILE A 54 19.09 -6.87 7.18
N VAL A 55 19.98 -6.14 7.86
CA VAL A 55 19.61 -4.96 8.65
C VAL A 55 19.05 -3.85 7.76
N LEU A 56 19.70 -3.58 6.62
CA LEU A 56 19.22 -2.58 5.67
C LEU A 56 17.84 -2.94 5.11
N CYS A 57 17.61 -4.21 4.76
CA CYS A 57 16.29 -4.69 4.33
C CYS A 57 15.24 -4.55 5.43
N ALA A 58 15.56 -4.88 6.69
CA ALA A 58 14.61 -4.75 7.79
C ALA A 58 14.19 -3.28 8.01
N ILE A 59 15.15 -2.35 7.95
CA ILE A 59 14.88 -0.90 8.02
C ILE A 59 14.03 -0.46 6.84
N ALA A 60 14.39 -0.86 5.62
CA ALA A 60 13.64 -0.51 4.42
C ALA A 60 12.17 -1.00 4.49
N ILE A 61 11.94 -2.22 4.99
CA ILE A 61 10.60 -2.77 5.18
C ILE A 61 9.82 -1.92 6.19
N ALA A 62 10.37 -1.64 7.36
CA ALA A 62 9.70 -0.83 8.38
C ALA A 62 9.34 0.58 7.85
N ALA A 63 10.29 1.23 7.17
CA ALA A 63 10.08 2.52 6.52
C ALA A 63 8.94 2.46 5.49
N PHE A 64 9.00 1.49 4.57
CA PHE A 64 8.01 1.33 3.53
C PHE A 64 6.62 1.02 4.11
N THR A 65 6.53 0.16 5.13
CA THR A 65 5.25 -0.13 5.79
C THR A 65 4.65 1.10 6.47
N GLY A 66 5.48 1.95 7.09
CA GLY A 66 5.01 3.20 7.70
C GLY A 66 4.43 4.16 6.68
N VAL A 67 5.12 4.36 5.55
CA VAL A 67 4.63 5.20 4.46
C VAL A 67 3.37 4.61 3.83
N HIS A 68 3.33 3.28 3.60
CA HIS A 68 2.19 2.59 3.03
C HIS A 68 0.93 2.73 3.88
N ILE A 69 1.02 2.47 5.20
CA ILE A 69 -0.12 2.61 6.11
C ILE A 69 -0.56 4.07 6.19
N GLY A 70 0.39 5.02 6.29
CA GLY A 70 0.09 6.45 6.28
C GLY A 70 -0.64 6.91 5.03
N MET A 71 -0.22 6.45 3.85
CA MET A 71 -0.90 6.73 2.58
C MET A 71 -2.31 6.14 2.55
N ILE A 72 -2.51 4.90 3.01
CA ILE A 72 -3.85 4.28 3.05
C ILE A 72 -4.81 5.11 3.92
N THR A 73 -4.40 5.48 5.13
CA THR A 73 -5.24 6.27 6.05
C THR A 73 -5.53 7.65 5.47
N ALA A 74 -4.53 8.32 4.88
CA ALA A 74 -4.71 9.63 4.27
C ALA A 74 -5.60 9.59 3.03
N THR A 75 -5.42 8.60 2.14
CA THR A 75 -6.23 8.47 0.92
C THR A 75 -7.69 8.19 1.25
N THR A 76 -7.97 7.29 2.19
CA THR A 76 -9.36 6.99 2.59
C THR A 76 -10.03 8.17 3.29
N TRP A 77 -9.28 8.96 4.07
CA TRP A 77 -9.75 10.22 4.61
C TRP A 77 -10.07 11.27 3.52
N ILE A 78 -9.18 11.43 2.54
CA ILE A 78 -9.38 12.37 1.43
C ILE A 78 -10.58 11.95 0.58
N LEU A 79 -10.76 10.64 0.31
CA LEU A 79 -11.95 10.12 -0.38
C LEU A 79 -13.22 10.51 0.37
N MET A 80 -13.26 10.33 1.69
CA MET A 80 -14.41 10.74 2.50
C MET A 80 -14.65 12.26 2.46
N LEU A 81 -13.60 13.09 2.53
CA LEU A 81 -13.75 14.55 2.41
C LEU A 81 -14.22 14.97 1.02
N ASN A 82 -13.78 14.28 -0.04
CA ASN A 82 -14.21 14.55 -1.41
C ASN A 82 -15.73 14.36 -1.56
N ALA A 83 -16.30 13.30 -0.98
CA ALA A 83 -17.75 13.10 -0.95
C ALA A 83 -18.51 14.20 -0.20
N ILE A 84 -17.92 14.78 0.86
CA ILE A 84 -18.52 15.91 1.58
C ILE A 84 -18.54 17.18 0.70
N VAL A 85 -17.47 17.45 -0.05
CA VAL A 85 -17.41 18.59 -0.96
C VAL A 85 -18.40 18.46 -2.12
N GLY A 86 -18.77 17.23 -2.51
CA GLY A 86 -19.84 16.97 -3.48
C GLY A 86 -21.20 17.57 -3.11
N TYR A 87 -21.46 17.84 -1.83
CA TYR A 87 -22.70 18.52 -1.38
C TYR A 87 -22.67 20.05 -1.54
N GLN A 88 -21.60 20.61 -2.12
CA GLN A 88 -21.44 22.05 -2.35
C GLN A 88 -21.47 22.88 -1.06
N ILE A 89 -21.19 22.27 0.11
CA ILE A 89 -21.10 22.99 1.39
C ILE A 89 -19.87 23.91 1.42
N LEU A 90 -18.79 23.47 0.79
CA LEU A 90 -17.56 24.21 0.54
C LEU A 90 -17.41 24.32 -0.96
N GLU A 91 -16.98 25.48 -1.48
CA GLU A 91 -16.80 25.61 -2.92
C GLU A 91 -15.64 24.72 -3.40
N ASP A 92 -15.96 23.81 -4.32
CA ASP A 92 -14.98 22.93 -4.94
C ASP A 92 -13.90 23.74 -5.68
N GLY A 93 -12.65 23.29 -5.59
CA GLY A 93 -11.50 23.97 -6.20
C GLY A 93 -11.01 25.25 -5.52
N THR A 94 -11.63 25.73 -4.43
CA THR A 94 -11.07 26.84 -3.65
C THR A 94 -9.77 26.44 -2.96
N SER A 95 -8.85 27.40 -2.81
CA SER A 95 -7.59 27.17 -2.06
C SER A 95 -7.83 26.75 -0.61
N LEU A 96 -8.96 27.17 -0.02
CA LEU A 96 -9.39 26.73 1.29
C LEU A 96 -9.79 25.25 1.30
N SER A 97 -10.62 24.80 0.36
CA SER A 97 -11.05 23.40 0.24
C SER A 97 -9.85 22.47 -0.03
N VAL A 98 -9.03 22.81 -1.03
CA VAL A 98 -7.82 22.06 -1.36
C VAL A 98 -6.83 22.06 -0.19
N GLY A 99 -6.65 23.21 0.47
CA GLY A 99 -5.80 23.34 1.65
C GLY A 99 -6.27 22.46 2.81
N MET A 100 -7.57 22.44 3.09
CA MET A 100 -8.15 21.61 4.15
C MET A 100 -7.94 20.12 3.87
N MET A 101 -8.16 19.65 2.64
CA MET A 101 -7.91 18.26 2.25
C MET A 101 -6.43 17.89 2.36
N MET A 102 -5.54 18.73 1.83
CA MET A 102 -4.10 18.47 1.83
C MET A 102 -3.51 18.49 3.26
N ILE A 103 -3.90 19.46 4.08
CA ILE A 103 -3.39 19.59 5.44
C ILE A 103 -3.93 18.45 6.32
N SER A 104 -5.24 18.18 6.29
CA SER A 104 -5.82 17.12 7.12
C SER A 104 -5.35 15.72 6.69
N GLY A 105 -5.24 15.47 5.38
CA GLY A 105 -4.63 14.25 4.85
C GLY A 105 -3.16 14.12 5.23
N GLY A 106 -2.39 15.22 5.17
CA GLY A 106 -0.99 15.27 5.59
C GLY A 106 -0.80 14.97 7.08
N ILE A 107 -1.68 15.48 7.94
CA ILE A 107 -1.68 15.18 9.38
C ILE A 107 -1.88 13.68 9.62
N LEU A 108 -2.85 13.05 8.94
CA LEU A 108 -3.08 11.60 9.08
C LEU A 108 -1.94 10.76 8.49
N LEU A 109 -1.37 11.18 7.36
CA LEU A 109 -0.22 10.51 6.76
C LEU A 109 0.97 10.50 7.72
N ILE A 110 1.32 11.67 8.25
CA ILE A 110 2.45 11.82 9.18
C ILE A 110 2.14 11.12 10.51
N GLY A 111 0.92 11.25 11.04
CA GLY A 111 0.52 10.65 12.31
C GLY A 111 0.50 9.12 12.27
N ALA A 112 -0.15 8.53 11.27
CA ALA A 112 -0.19 7.07 11.11
C ALA A 112 1.19 6.51 10.73
N GLY A 113 1.95 7.22 9.89
CA GLY A 113 3.34 6.90 9.58
C GLY A 113 4.21 6.90 10.83
N TYR A 114 4.13 7.93 11.67
CA TYR A 114 4.88 8.04 12.92
C TYR A 114 4.60 6.87 13.87
N ILE A 115 3.32 6.54 14.09
CA ILE A 115 2.94 5.43 14.99
C ILE A 115 3.48 4.08 14.48
N THR A 116 3.45 3.87 13.17
CA THR A 116 3.99 2.66 12.54
C THR A 116 5.51 2.60 12.64
N LEU A 117 6.20 3.70 12.37
CA LEU A 117 7.66 3.77 12.45
C LEU A 117 8.17 3.65 13.88
N ASP A 118 7.50 4.27 14.85
CA ASP A 118 7.83 4.13 16.26
C ASP A 118 7.62 2.68 16.75
N THR A 119 6.57 2.01 16.28
CA THR A 119 6.37 0.58 16.56
C THR A 119 7.48 -0.27 15.94
N GLY A 120 7.87 -0.01 14.68
CA GLY A 120 8.88 -0.80 13.97
C GLY A 120 10.32 -0.58 14.45
N TYR A 121 10.68 0.67 14.77
CA TYR A 121 12.04 1.03 15.19
C TYR A 121 12.21 1.16 16.71
N THR A 122 11.13 1.15 17.47
CA THR A 122 11.14 1.26 18.94
C THR A 122 11.86 2.51 19.46
N TRP A 123 11.75 3.66 18.75
CA TRP A 123 12.45 4.90 19.10
C TRP A 123 12.06 5.46 20.47
N THR A 124 10.76 5.53 20.77
CA THR A 124 10.26 6.02 22.06
C THR A 124 10.06 4.92 23.09
N GLY A 125 10.01 3.66 22.63
CA GLY A 125 9.71 2.50 23.46
C GLY A 125 8.24 2.38 23.91
N TYR A 126 7.35 3.33 23.56
CA TYR A 126 5.95 3.33 24.00
C TYR A 126 5.19 2.06 23.53
N TRP A 127 5.37 1.66 22.27
CA TRP A 127 4.73 0.48 21.69
C TRP A 127 5.56 -0.81 21.79
N SER A 128 6.65 -0.82 22.55
CA SER A 128 7.55 -1.98 22.67
C SER A 128 6.88 -3.25 23.23
N SER A 129 5.84 -3.08 24.05
CA SER A 129 5.01 -4.18 24.55
C SER A 129 4.31 -4.96 23.44
N SER A 130 4.07 -4.35 22.27
CA SER A 130 3.44 -4.99 21.12
C SER A 130 4.36 -5.94 20.34
N LEU A 131 5.68 -5.88 20.56
CA LEU A 131 6.65 -6.79 19.93
C LEU A 131 6.82 -8.11 20.70
N ASN A 132 6.21 -8.24 21.88
CA ASN A 132 6.24 -9.48 22.66
C ASN A 132 4.89 -10.21 22.52
N PRO A 133 4.87 -11.56 22.66
CA PRO A 133 3.61 -12.29 22.74
C PRO A 133 2.70 -11.65 23.81
N PRO A 134 1.42 -11.33 23.52
CA PRO A 134 0.58 -11.81 22.41
C PRO A 134 0.55 -10.97 21.11
N TYR A 135 1.58 -10.16 20.82
CA TYR A 135 1.72 -9.37 19.57
C TYR A 135 0.53 -8.47 19.25
N ARG A 136 0.11 -7.65 20.22
CA ARG A 136 -1.09 -6.80 20.09
C ARG A 136 -0.72 -5.33 19.98
N ASN A 137 -1.09 -4.70 18.87
CA ASN A 137 -0.99 -3.25 18.70
C ASN A 137 -2.36 -2.67 18.29
N ILE A 138 -3.04 -2.04 19.26
CA ILE A 138 -4.41 -1.52 19.07
C ILE A 138 -4.41 -0.28 18.19
N ALA A 139 -3.41 0.60 18.33
CA ALA A 139 -3.34 1.83 17.53
C ALA A 139 -3.19 1.51 16.04
N LEU A 140 -2.30 0.58 15.69
CA LEU A 140 -2.14 0.14 14.30
C LEU A 140 -3.40 -0.53 13.76
N TYR A 141 -4.07 -1.36 14.56
CA TYR A 141 -5.36 -1.95 14.17
C TYR A 141 -6.40 -0.88 13.83
N VAL A 142 -6.52 0.16 14.66
CA VAL A 142 -7.49 1.23 14.43
C VAL A 142 -7.12 2.06 13.19
N LEU A 143 -5.85 2.44 13.04
CA LEU A 143 -5.41 3.34 11.97
C LEU A 143 -5.37 2.69 10.59
N TYR A 144 -5.02 1.41 10.53
CA TYR A 144 -4.91 0.67 9.27
C TYR A 144 -6.23 0.03 8.86
N GLN A 145 -7.02 -0.49 9.82
CA GLN A 145 -8.21 -1.27 9.50
C GLN A 145 -9.51 -0.51 9.81
N LEU A 146 -9.71 -0.10 11.06
CA LEU A 146 -11.01 0.37 11.51
C LEU A 146 -11.36 1.76 10.96
N ALA A 147 -10.45 2.73 11.06
CA ALA A 147 -10.68 4.09 10.60
C ALA A 147 -10.85 4.15 9.06
N PRO A 148 -9.98 3.53 8.24
CA PRO A 148 -10.18 3.47 6.79
C PRO A 148 -11.51 2.81 6.40
N LEU A 149 -11.92 1.74 7.10
CA LEU A 149 -13.22 1.11 6.87
C LEU A 149 -14.38 2.06 7.15
N ILE A 150 -14.33 2.80 8.27
CA ILE A 150 -15.36 3.81 8.61
C ILE A 150 -15.41 4.90 7.54
N PHE A 151 -14.26 5.41 7.08
CA PHE A 151 -14.20 6.44 6.04
C PHE A 151 -14.77 5.95 4.71
N LEU A 152 -14.48 4.71 4.31
CA LEU A 152 -15.03 4.11 3.10
C LEU A 152 -16.56 3.90 3.18
N VAL A 153 -17.07 3.49 4.34
CA VAL A 153 -18.53 3.37 4.56
C VAL A 153 -19.19 4.74 4.50
N ALA A 154 -18.61 5.75 5.15
CA ALA A 154 -19.10 7.12 5.10
C ALA A 154 -19.08 7.66 3.66
N PHE A 155 -17.99 7.47 2.91
CA PHE A 155 -17.89 7.79 1.49
C PHE A 155 -19.02 7.15 0.67
N TYR A 156 -19.22 5.83 0.81
CA TYR A 156 -20.29 5.11 0.11
C TYR A 156 -21.68 5.68 0.41
N VAL A 157 -21.98 5.95 1.68
CA VAL A 157 -23.30 6.47 2.09
C VAL A 157 -23.53 7.89 1.56
N LEU A 158 -22.53 8.76 1.67
CA LEU A 158 -22.60 10.14 1.18
C LEU A 158 -22.80 10.18 -0.34
N GLU A 159 -21.97 9.48 -1.10
CA GLU A 159 -22.10 9.41 -2.57
C GLU A 159 -23.43 8.76 -2.99
N ALA A 160 -23.88 7.71 -2.31
CA ALA A 160 -25.17 7.09 -2.61
C ALA A 160 -26.34 8.05 -2.38
N ILE A 161 -26.30 8.87 -1.33
CA ILE A 161 -27.31 9.90 -1.08
C ILE A 161 -27.24 10.98 -2.16
N LEU A 162 -26.04 11.46 -2.49
CA LEU A 162 -25.84 12.46 -3.54
C LEU A 162 -26.43 12.01 -4.87
N VAL A 163 -26.08 10.80 -5.31
CA VAL A 163 -26.55 10.23 -6.59
C VAL A 163 -28.06 10.02 -6.59
N LEU A 164 -28.62 9.40 -5.55
CA LEU A 164 -30.03 9.03 -5.51
C LEU A 164 -30.97 10.20 -5.20
N ARG A 165 -30.52 11.18 -4.40
CA ARG A 165 -31.38 12.29 -3.93
C ARG A 165 -31.13 13.60 -4.66
N VAL A 166 -29.89 13.88 -5.05
CA VAL A 166 -29.53 15.14 -5.70
C VAL A 166 -29.58 14.98 -7.22
N LEU A 167 -28.87 13.99 -7.77
CA LEU A 167 -28.82 13.78 -9.23
C LEU A 167 -30.06 13.05 -9.76
N GLY A 168 -30.59 12.09 -9.00
CA GLY A 168 -31.77 11.30 -9.41
C GLY A 168 -31.48 10.25 -10.48
N GLU A 169 -30.20 9.96 -10.77
CA GLU A 169 -29.80 8.93 -11.73
C GLU A 169 -29.30 7.66 -11.05
N VAL A 170 -29.85 6.51 -11.44
CA VAL A 170 -29.52 5.21 -10.79
C VAL A 170 -28.35 4.48 -11.44
N ARG A 171 -27.87 4.92 -12.61
CA ARG A 171 -26.78 4.23 -13.32
C ARG A 171 -25.44 4.30 -12.57
N PRO A 172 -25.01 5.46 -12.03
CA PRO A 172 -23.75 5.55 -11.28
C PRO A 172 -23.71 4.63 -10.05
N MET A 173 -24.86 4.30 -9.46
CA MET A 173 -24.94 3.41 -8.30
C MET A 173 -24.37 2.00 -8.58
N ILE A 174 -24.47 1.50 -9.82
CA ILE A 174 -23.93 0.18 -10.18
C ILE A 174 -22.40 0.19 -10.02
N TYR A 175 -21.74 1.26 -10.43
CA TYR A 175 -20.29 1.40 -10.28
C TYR A 175 -19.92 1.57 -8.80
N LEU A 176 -20.59 2.45 -8.07
CA LEU A 176 -20.30 2.68 -6.64
C LEU A 176 -20.46 1.40 -5.80
N THR A 177 -21.57 0.68 -5.98
CA THR A 177 -21.80 -0.60 -5.28
C THR A 177 -20.86 -1.69 -5.79
N GLY A 178 -20.57 -1.74 -7.09
CA GLY A 178 -19.60 -2.67 -7.67
C GLY A 178 -18.21 -2.52 -7.06
N ALA A 179 -17.74 -1.29 -6.87
CA ALA A 179 -16.47 -1.02 -6.19
C ALA A 179 -16.47 -1.50 -4.74
N ALA A 180 -17.55 -1.23 -3.99
CA ALA A 180 -17.68 -1.67 -2.60
C ALA A 180 -17.66 -3.20 -2.47
N VAL A 181 -18.35 -3.91 -3.37
CA VAL A 181 -18.36 -5.38 -3.42
C VAL A 181 -16.98 -5.93 -3.77
N LEU A 182 -16.30 -5.36 -4.77
CA LEU A 182 -14.93 -5.78 -5.13
C LEU A 182 -13.96 -5.60 -3.95
N PHE A 183 -14.02 -4.45 -3.27
CA PHE A 183 -13.21 -4.21 -2.08
C PHE A 183 -13.52 -5.23 -0.96
N ALA A 184 -14.80 -5.49 -0.69
CA ALA A 184 -15.22 -6.48 0.32
C ALA A 184 -14.74 -7.89 -0.01
N ILE A 185 -14.82 -8.31 -1.28
CA ILE A 185 -14.25 -9.57 -1.76
C ILE A 185 -12.74 -9.62 -1.47
N GLY A 186 -12.00 -8.54 -1.77
CA GLY A 186 -10.59 -8.43 -1.44
C GLY A 186 -10.29 -8.63 0.05
N GLN A 187 -11.09 -8.04 0.94
CA GLN A 187 -10.95 -8.22 2.39
C GLN A 187 -11.25 -9.67 2.82
N ILE A 188 -12.25 -10.31 2.22
CA ILE A 188 -12.58 -11.72 2.48
C ILE A 188 -11.40 -12.63 2.09
N PHE A 189 -10.73 -12.36 0.97
CA PHE A 189 -9.54 -13.11 0.56
C PHE A 189 -8.40 -13.00 1.59
N ASN A 190 -8.15 -11.80 2.11
CA ASN A 190 -7.09 -11.58 3.10
C ASN A 190 -7.42 -12.22 4.46
N TYR A 191 -8.62 -11.99 5.00
CA TYR A 191 -8.93 -12.37 6.39
C TYR A 191 -9.53 -13.76 6.57
N VAL A 192 -10.27 -14.28 5.58
CA VAL A 192 -11.01 -15.55 5.73
C VAL A 192 -10.38 -16.64 4.88
N ILE A 193 -10.08 -16.34 3.62
CA ILE A 193 -9.65 -17.36 2.65
C ILE A 193 -8.14 -17.64 2.74
N SER A 194 -7.34 -16.68 3.21
CA SER A 194 -5.87 -16.74 3.23
C SER A 194 -5.32 -18.03 3.85
N ARG A 195 -5.91 -18.54 4.94
CA ARG A 195 -5.48 -19.81 5.55
C ARG A 195 -5.58 -21.01 4.60
N TYR A 196 -6.69 -21.11 3.86
CA TYR A 196 -6.94 -22.22 2.97
C TYR A 196 -6.03 -22.17 1.72
N ILE A 197 -5.71 -20.95 1.25
CA ILE A 197 -4.76 -20.75 0.15
C ILE A 197 -3.34 -21.07 0.60
N CYS A 198 -2.95 -20.63 1.80
CA CYS A 198 -1.63 -20.89 2.36
C CYS A 198 -1.39 -22.41 2.53
N ASP A 199 -2.34 -23.12 3.14
CA ASP A 199 -2.27 -24.57 3.32
C ASP A 199 -2.28 -25.30 1.97
N GLY A 200 -3.13 -24.87 1.03
CA GLY A 200 -3.26 -25.47 -0.29
C GLY A 200 -2.06 -25.24 -1.22
N THR A 201 -1.26 -24.19 -0.99
CA THR A 201 -0.08 -23.86 -1.81
C THR A 201 1.24 -24.18 -1.11
N ALA A 202 1.20 -24.92 0.00
CA ALA A 202 2.36 -25.22 0.84
C ALA A 202 3.14 -23.95 1.26
N GLY A 203 2.42 -22.89 1.61
CA GLY A 203 2.97 -21.63 2.10
C GLY A 203 3.63 -20.74 1.03
N LYS A 204 3.40 -21.00 -0.26
CA LYS A 204 3.99 -20.21 -1.35
C LYS A 204 3.20 -18.94 -1.66
N ILE A 205 1.87 -18.98 -1.48
CA ILE A 205 0.96 -17.89 -1.81
C ILE A 205 0.00 -17.69 -0.63
N ASP A 206 -0.31 -16.44 -0.34
CA ASP A 206 -1.27 -16.03 0.67
C ASP A 206 -2.40 -15.19 0.06
N GLY A 207 -3.41 -14.88 0.87
CA GLY A 207 -4.57 -14.10 0.43
C GLY A 207 -4.27 -12.65 0.04
N SER A 208 -3.11 -12.10 0.42
CA SER A 208 -2.76 -10.69 0.13
C SER A 208 -2.61 -10.40 -1.37
N LEU A 209 -2.16 -11.38 -2.16
CA LEU A 209 -2.07 -11.27 -3.61
C LEU A 209 -3.43 -10.97 -4.25
N PHE A 210 -4.47 -11.71 -3.83
CA PHE A 210 -5.83 -11.49 -4.34
C PHE A 210 -6.43 -10.21 -3.78
N GLN A 211 -6.19 -9.90 -2.51
CA GLN A 211 -6.67 -8.66 -1.90
C GLN A 211 -6.15 -7.42 -2.63
N THR A 212 -4.88 -7.38 -3.00
CA THR A 212 -4.31 -6.25 -3.78
C THR A 212 -4.93 -6.15 -5.17
N LEU A 213 -5.13 -7.27 -5.88
CA LEU A 213 -5.81 -7.30 -7.17
C LEU A 213 -7.25 -6.75 -7.09
N PHE A 214 -8.06 -7.26 -6.15
CA PHE A 214 -9.44 -6.81 -6.01
C PHE A 214 -9.54 -5.36 -5.51
N THR A 215 -8.59 -4.90 -4.68
CA THR A 215 -8.52 -3.50 -4.27
C THR A 215 -8.19 -2.60 -5.46
N LEU A 216 -7.26 -3.00 -6.34
CA LEU A 216 -6.97 -2.28 -7.57
C LEU A 216 -8.20 -2.19 -8.48
N LEU A 217 -8.91 -3.30 -8.68
CA LEU A 217 -10.16 -3.31 -9.45
C LEU A 217 -11.21 -2.39 -8.82
N ALA A 218 -11.34 -2.37 -7.50
CA ALA A 218 -12.26 -1.46 -6.81
C ALA A 218 -11.93 0.01 -7.09
N VAL A 219 -10.64 0.41 -7.08
CA VAL A 219 -10.21 1.77 -7.42
C VAL A 219 -10.55 2.12 -8.88
N VAL A 220 -10.35 1.19 -9.81
CA VAL A 220 -10.74 1.39 -11.22
C VAL A 220 -12.24 1.60 -11.36
N VAL A 221 -13.06 0.85 -10.62
CA VAL A 221 -14.52 1.03 -10.63
C VAL A 221 -14.94 2.36 -9.98
N ILE A 222 -14.27 2.82 -8.93
CA ILE A 222 -14.48 4.17 -8.37
C ILE A 222 -14.15 5.25 -9.41
N TRP A 223 -13.08 5.07 -10.18
CA TRP A 223 -12.77 5.99 -11.27
C TRP A 223 -13.86 6.02 -12.35
N MET A 224 -14.40 4.85 -12.74
CA MET A 224 -15.55 4.79 -13.64
C MET A 224 -16.80 5.45 -13.06
N PHE A 225 -17.04 5.32 -11.75
CA PHE A 225 -18.11 6.04 -11.05
C PHE A 225 -17.94 7.56 -11.20
N TRP A 226 -16.75 8.10 -10.96
CA TRP A 226 -16.50 9.54 -11.12
C TRP A 226 -16.62 10.04 -12.55
N SER A 227 -16.19 9.26 -13.54
CA SER A 227 -16.41 9.58 -14.96
C SER A 227 -17.92 9.59 -15.27
N SER A 228 -18.70 8.65 -14.72
CA SER A 228 -20.14 8.58 -14.97
C SER A 228 -20.96 9.74 -14.40
N ILE A 229 -20.47 10.46 -13.38
CA ILE A 229 -21.17 11.62 -12.81
C ILE A 229 -20.68 12.96 -13.39
N THR A 230 -19.63 12.96 -14.22
CA THR A 230 -19.05 14.18 -14.81
C THR A 230 -19.19 14.28 -16.34
N GLU A 231 -19.44 13.17 -17.05
CA GLU A 231 -19.52 13.16 -18.52
C GLU A 231 -20.88 13.60 -19.10
N ASP A 232 -21.95 13.63 -18.30
CA ASP A 232 -23.28 14.06 -18.77
C ASP A 232 -23.40 15.58 -19.05
N ASP A 233 -22.33 16.36 -18.80
CA ASP A 233 -22.32 17.83 -18.89
C ASP A 233 -21.57 18.44 -20.10
N TRP A 234 -21.09 17.66 -21.08
CA TRP A 234 -20.45 18.25 -22.29
C TRP A 234 -21.43 18.38 -23.48
N PRO A 235 -21.92 19.58 -23.83
CA PRO A 235 -22.54 19.79 -25.12
C PRO A 235 -21.47 19.64 -26.19
N VAL A 236 -21.43 18.48 -26.86
CA VAL A 236 -20.66 18.37 -28.10
C VAL A 236 -21.31 19.33 -29.08
N SER A 237 -20.61 20.40 -29.44
CA SER A 237 -21.06 21.34 -30.45
C SER A 237 -21.24 20.59 -31.77
N THR A 238 -22.48 20.23 -32.09
CA THR A 238 -22.85 19.93 -33.47
C THR A 238 -22.60 21.23 -34.23
N GLY A 239 -21.50 21.26 -34.98
CA GLY A 239 -21.09 22.41 -35.77
C GLY A 239 -22.24 22.92 -36.64
N PRO A 240 -22.22 24.21 -37.02
CA PRO A 240 -23.34 24.85 -37.70
C PRO A 240 -23.65 24.07 -38.97
N THR A 241 -24.76 23.34 -38.99
CA THR A 241 -25.37 22.86 -40.22
C THR A 241 -25.72 24.10 -41.02
N GLY A 242 -24.84 24.44 -41.95
CA GLY A 242 -25.05 25.51 -42.91
C GLY A 242 -26.32 25.24 -43.72
N TYR A 243 -27.16 26.25 -43.81
CA TYR A 243 -28.02 26.47 -44.97
C TYR A 243 -27.22 27.35 -45.97
N PRO A 244 -27.33 27.07 -47.27
CA PRO A 244 -28.38 27.70 -48.08
C PRO A 244 -29.43 26.74 -48.64
#